data_AF-X1UYC4-F1
#
_entry.id   AF-X1UYC4-F1
#
_cell.length_a   1.000
_cell.length_b   1.000
_cell.length_c   1.000
_cell.angle_alpha   90.00
_cell.angle_beta   90.00
_cell.angle_gamma   90.00
#
_symmetry.space_group_name_H-M   'P 1'
#
loop_
_entity.id
_entity.type
_entity.pdbx_description
1 polymer ?
#
loop_
_entity_poly.entity_id
_entity_poly.type
_entity_poly.pdbx_seq_one_letter_code
_entity_poly.pdbx_strand_id
1 'polypeptide(L)'
;MLSGPSGVGKDVVLARMKETGRPLYYTVTATTRPQRETEKDGVDYHFFSPPRFEEMVAKGEFLEWAEVYGQCYGVPKEQVKQALKRGLDVIIKVDVQGAATIKEAAPQALLIFLSPPSTE
;
A
#
# COMPACT_ATOMS: atom_id res chain seq x y z
N MET A 1 -9.02 3.24 -0.84
CA MET A 1 -7.67 3.33 -1.45
C MET A 1 -7.28 4.77 -1.61
N LEU A 2 -6.08 5.14 -1.18
CA LEU A 2 -5.52 6.48 -1.39
C LEU A 2 -4.40 6.40 -2.44
N SER A 3 -4.63 7.04 -3.58
CA SER A 3 -3.70 7.11 -4.71
C SER A 3 -3.32 8.56 -5.02
N GLY A 4 -2.31 8.76 -5.86
CA GLY A 4 -1.80 10.08 -6.21
C GLY A 4 -0.36 10.00 -6.72
N PRO A 5 0.17 11.05 -7.36
CA PRO A 5 1.57 11.11 -7.76
C PRO A 5 2.53 11.06 -6.55
N SER A 6 3.81 10.81 -6.81
CA SER A 6 4.84 10.92 -5.75
C SER A 6 4.91 12.36 -5.24
N GLY A 7 5.20 12.56 -3.95
CA GLY A 7 5.33 13.89 -3.36
C GLY A 7 4.04 14.63 -3.02
N VAL A 8 2.85 14.13 -3.40
CA VAL A 8 1.55 14.81 -3.16
C VAL A 8 1.07 14.80 -1.70
N GLY A 9 1.87 14.27 -0.77
CA GLY A 9 1.54 14.28 0.67
C GLY A 9 0.66 13.13 1.16
N LYS A 10 0.58 12.01 0.43
CA LYS A 10 -0.20 10.81 0.84
C LYS A 10 0.13 10.34 2.26
N ASP A 11 1.42 10.29 2.60
CA ASP A 11 1.87 9.84 3.92
C ASP A 11 1.44 10.79 5.04
N VAL A 12 1.45 12.10 4.78
CA VAL A 12 0.98 13.12 5.73
C VAL A 12 -0.52 12.96 5.98
N VAL A 13 -1.31 12.77 4.93
CA VAL A 13 -2.76 12.52 5.06
C VAL A 13 -3.02 11.26 5.89
N LEU A 14 -2.31 10.16 5.62
CA LEU A 14 -2.47 8.92 6.38
C LEU A 14 -2.07 9.06 7.85
N ALA A 15 -0.99 9.81 8.14
CA ALA A 15 -0.58 10.09 9.51
C ALA A 15 -1.68 10.84 10.28
N ARG A 16 -2.25 11.88 9.67
CA ARG A 16 -3.39 12.62 10.25
C ARG A 16 -4.64 11.78 10.40
N MET A 17 -4.92 10.88 9.46
CA MET A 17 -6.06 9.95 9.58
C MET A 17 -5.88 8.98 10.75
N LYS A 18 -4.67 8.50 11.02
CA LYS A 18 -4.37 7.64 12.18
C LYS A 18 -4.65 8.36 13.51
N GLU A 19 -4.37 9.66 13.60
CA GLU A 19 -4.65 10.48 14.78
C GLU A 19 -6.16 10.62 15.09
N THR A 20 -7.04 10.40 14.11
CA THR A 20 -8.50 10.52 14.32
C THR A 20 -9.10 9.42 15.21
N GLY A 21 -8.36 8.35 15.50
CA GLY A 21 -8.84 7.23 16.31
C GLY A 21 -9.96 6.41 15.66
N ARG A 22 -10.25 6.62 14.36
CA ARG A 22 -11.22 5.80 13.63
C ARG A 22 -10.75 4.35 13.53
N PRO A 23 -11.66 3.36 13.56
CA PRO A 23 -11.33 1.94 13.48
C PRO A 23 -10.94 1.53 12.04
N LEU A 24 -9.84 2.10 11.55
CA LEU A 24 -9.29 1.86 10.21
C LEU A 24 -8.03 1.00 10.34
N TYR A 25 -7.88 0.04 9.43
CA TYR A 25 -6.64 -0.71 9.29
C TYR A 25 -5.80 -0.14 8.16
N TYR A 26 -4.54 0.19 8.43
CA TYR A 26 -3.61 0.71 7.44
C TYR A 26 -2.67 -0.41 7.01
N THR A 27 -2.69 -0.76 5.72
CA THR A 27 -1.80 -1.82 5.21
C THR A 27 -0.35 -1.37 5.22
N VAL A 28 0.54 -2.28 5.57
CA VAL A 28 1.99 -2.12 5.41
C VAL A 28 2.40 -2.82 4.12
N THR A 29 2.82 -2.04 3.12
CA THR A 29 3.26 -2.54 1.81
C THR A 29 4.61 -3.26 1.93
N ALA A 30 4.81 -4.34 1.19
CA ALA A 30 6.11 -4.99 1.08
C ALA A 30 6.97 -4.32 0.00
N THR A 31 8.29 -4.34 0.16
CA THR A 31 9.23 -3.87 -0.86
C THR A 31 10.54 -4.66 -0.86
N THR A 32 11.19 -4.75 -2.02
CA THR A 32 12.57 -5.27 -2.14
C THR A 32 13.64 -4.21 -1.95
N ARG A 33 13.24 -2.92 -1.90
CA ARG A 33 14.16 -1.82 -1.69
C ARG A 33 14.84 -1.96 -0.33
N PRO A 34 16.14 -1.66 -0.22
CA PRO A 34 16.80 -1.55 1.07
C PRO A 34 16.10 -0.55 2.00
N GLN A 35 15.97 -0.94 3.26
CA GLN A 35 15.48 -0.08 4.34
C GLN A 35 16.42 1.13 4.53
N ARG A 36 15.86 2.33 4.63
CA ARG A 36 16.61 3.54 5.02
C ARG A 36 16.75 3.60 6.54
N GLU A 37 17.75 4.33 7.02
CA GLU A 37 18.03 4.47 8.46
C GLU A 37 16.84 4.99 9.30
N THR A 38 15.98 5.80 8.69
CA THR A 38 14.81 6.39 9.36
C THR A 38 13.56 5.52 9.30
N GLU A 39 13.57 4.43 8.53
CA GLU A 39 12.43 3.54 8.33
C GLU A 39 12.46 2.37 9.31
N LYS A 40 11.29 1.79 9.60
CA LYS A 40 11.13 0.61 10.46
C LYS A 40 10.37 -0.49 9.74
N ASP A 41 10.94 -1.70 9.75
CA ASP A 41 10.29 -2.89 9.20
C ASP A 41 8.97 -3.20 9.94
N GLY A 42 7.95 -3.55 9.16
CA GLY A 42 6.59 -3.79 9.64
C GLY A 42 5.81 -2.54 10.04
N VAL A 43 6.39 -1.34 9.87
CA VAL A 43 5.72 -0.06 10.14
C VAL A 43 5.62 0.77 8.86
N ASP A 44 6.75 1.05 8.23
CA ASP A 44 6.81 1.83 6.98
C ASP A 44 6.60 0.92 5.77
N TYR A 45 7.33 -0.19 5.74
CA TYR A 45 7.21 -1.27 4.77
C TYR A 45 7.55 -2.61 5.43
N HIS A 46 7.18 -3.70 4.78
CA HIS A 46 7.85 -4.98 4.96
C HIS A 46 9.03 -5.06 4.01
N PHE A 47 10.24 -5.05 4.55
CA PHE A 47 11.46 -5.12 3.75
C PHE A 47 11.82 -6.58 3.50
N PHE A 48 11.60 -7.06 2.28
CA PHE A 48 11.89 -8.42 1.87
C PHE A 48 13.09 -8.49 0.94
N SER A 49 13.80 -9.61 0.95
CA SER A 49 14.78 -9.88 -0.10
C SER A 49 14.06 -10.15 -1.43
N PRO A 50 14.70 -9.89 -2.59
CA PRO A 50 14.12 -10.22 -3.89
C PRO A 50 13.65 -11.68 -4.02
N PRO A 51 14.43 -12.70 -3.59
CA PRO A 51 13.97 -14.10 -3.66
C PRO A 51 12.70 -14.37 -2.83
N ARG A 52 12.58 -13.74 -1.65
CA ARG A 52 11.37 -13.88 -0.81
C ARG A 52 10.17 -13.22 -1.46
N PHE A 53 10.36 -12.05 -2.07
CA PHE A 53 9.29 -11.35 -2.77
C PHE A 53 8.80 -12.19 -3.96
N GLU A 54 9.71 -12.74 -4.75
CA GLU A 54 9.39 -13.63 -5.88
C GLU A 54 8.64 -14.89 -5.43
N GLU A 55 9.03 -15.50 -4.32
CA GLU A 55 8.32 -16.65 -3.73
C GLU A 55 6.86 -16.28 -3.38
N MET A 56 6.65 -15.11 -2.77
CA MET A 56 5.31 -14.62 -2.43
C MET A 56 4.47 -14.30 -3.68
N VAL A 57 5.11 -13.77 -4.73
CA VAL A 57 4.46 -13.57 -6.04
C VAL A 57 4.01 -14.92 -6.63
N ALA A 58 4.90 -15.92 -6.65
CA ALA A 58 4.59 -17.26 -7.17
C ALA A 58 3.45 -17.95 -6.41
N LYS A 59 3.32 -17.68 -5.11
CA LYS A 59 2.22 -18.18 -4.27
C LYS A 59 0.95 -17.33 -4.35
N GLY A 60 0.96 -16.22 -5.11
CA GLY A 60 -0.18 -15.33 -5.24
C GLY A 60 -0.56 -14.61 -3.94
N GLU A 61 0.41 -14.28 -3.09
CA GLU A 61 0.21 -13.70 -1.76
C GLU A 61 0.01 -12.17 -1.76
N PHE A 62 0.18 -11.51 -2.91
CA PHE A 62 -0.03 -10.07 -3.08
C PHE A 62 -1.36 -9.76 -3.74
N LEU A 63 -2.13 -8.83 -3.16
CA LEU A 63 -3.36 -8.32 -3.76
C LEU A 63 -3.06 -7.62 -5.09
N GLU A 64 -1.95 -6.89 -5.09
CA GLU A 64 -1.37 -6.18 -6.22
C GLU A 64 0.14 -6.04 -5.94
N TRP A 65 0.94 -6.04 -7.00
CA TRP A 65 2.35 -5.72 -6.94
C TRP A 65 2.84 -5.15 -8.27
N ALA A 66 3.88 -4.33 -8.20
CA ALA A 66 4.53 -3.71 -9.36
C ALA A 66 6.03 -3.52 -9.12
N GLU A 67 6.79 -3.43 -10.21
CA GLU A 67 8.18 -3.00 -10.20
C GLU A 67 8.27 -1.49 -10.49
N VAL A 68 8.97 -0.76 -9.64
CA VAL A 68 9.15 0.69 -9.73
C VAL A 68 10.62 1.00 -9.52
N TYR A 69 11.27 1.54 -10.56
CA TYR A 69 12.71 1.86 -10.57
C TYR A 69 13.62 0.68 -10.14
N GLY A 70 13.34 -0.53 -10.63
CA GLY A 70 14.13 -1.72 -10.28
C GLY A 70 13.87 -2.28 -8.89
N GLN A 71 12.82 -1.82 -8.20
CA GLN A 71 12.41 -2.31 -6.89
C GLN A 71 10.96 -2.76 -6.92
N CYS A 72 10.67 -3.92 -6.36
CA CYS A 72 9.30 -4.41 -6.28
C CYS A 72 8.59 -3.82 -5.06
N TYR A 73 7.28 -3.59 -5.22
CA TYR A 73 6.36 -3.16 -4.19
C TYR A 73 5.10 -3.99 -4.28
N GLY A 74 4.51 -4.40 -3.15
CA GLY A 74 3.30 -5.21 -3.17
C GLY A 74 2.48 -5.13 -1.90
N VAL A 75 1.15 -5.24 -2.03
CA VAL A 75 0.22 -5.19 -0.90
C VAL A 75 -0.12 -6.62 -0.45
N PRO A 76 0.33 -7.10 0.73
CA PRO A 76 0.06 -8.48 1.15
C PRO A 76 -1.45 -8.74 1.34
N LYS A 77 -1.99 -9.79 0.70
CA LYS A 77 -3.43 -10.15 0.78
C LYS A 77 -3.88 -10.42 2.19
N GLU A 78 -3.03 -11.08 2.99
CA GLU A 78 -3.41 -11.56 4.30
C GLU A 78 -3.75 -10.42 5.26
N GLN A 79 -3.02 -9.30 5.19
CA GLN A 79 -3.33 -8.10 5.99
C GLN A 79 -4.72 -7.56 5.70
N VAL A 80 -5.06 -7.45 4.41
CA VAL A 80 -6.38 -6.96 3.96
C VAL A 80 -7.48 -7.93 4.42
N LYS A 81 -7.28 -9.22 4.20
CA LYS A 81 -8.24 -10.28 4.56
C LYS A 81 -8.51 -10.31 6.07
N GLN A 82 -7.46 -10.24 6.89
CA GLN A 82 -7.60 -10.25 8.35
C GLN A 82 -8.28 -8.99 8.89
N ALA A 83 -7.97 -7.83 8.33
CA ALA A 83 -8.61 -6.58 8.71
C ALA A 83 -10.11 -6.57 8.38
N LEU A 84 -10.48 -6.99 7.16
CA LEU A 84 -11.88 -7.11 6.74
C LEU A 84 -12.65 -8.12 7.58
N LYS A 85 -12.05 -9.27 7.92
CA LYS A 85 -12.66 -10.27 8.83
C LYS A 85 -12.95 -9.71 10.22
N ARG A 86 -12.18 -8.72 10.68
CA ARG A 86 -12.39 -8.02 11.96
C ARG A 86 -13.43 -6.90 11.86
N GLY A 87 -14.06 -6.70 10.70
CA GLY A 87 -15.03 -5.65 10.46
C GLY A 87 -14.42 -4.25 10.35
N LEU A 88 -13.12 -4.16 10.03
CA LEU A 88 -12.41 -2.90 9.85
C LEU A 88 -12.36 -2.51 8.38
N ASP A 89 -12.52 -1.21 8.10
CA ASP A 89 -12.21 -0.66 6.79
C ASP A 89 -10.70 -0.64 6.56
N VAL A 90 -10.29 -1.00 5.35
CA VAL A 90 -8.87 -1.12 4.97
C VAL A 90 -8.42 0.07 4.14
N ILE A 91 -7.40 0.77 4.63
CA ILE A 91 -6.71 1.84 3.95
C ILE A 91 -5.47 1.27 3.28
N ILE A 92 -5.51 1.26 1.94
CA ILE A 92 -4.40 0.87 1.07
C ILE A 92 -3.82 2.12 0.42
N LYS A 93 -2.49 2.28 0.52
CA LYS A 93 -1.70 3.29 -0.19
C LYS A 93 -1.04 2.63 -1.41
N VAL A 94 -1.40 3.07 -2.60
CA VAL A 94 -0.83 2.61 -3.88
C VAL A 94 -0.66 3.80 -4.82
N ASP A 95 0.08 3.61 -5.92
CA ASP A 95 0.04 4.55 -7.04
C ASP A 95 -1.22 4.36 -7.89
N VAL A 96 -1.30 5.07 -9.02
CA VAL A 96 -2.47 5.01 -9.92
C VAL A 96 -2.60 3.65 -10.60
N GLN A 97 -1.47 3.04 -10.99
CA GLN A 97 -1.47 1.73 -11.63
C GLN A 97 -1.96 0.65 -10.67
N GLY A 98 -1.43 0.62 -9.45
CA GLY A 98 -1.86 -0.32 -8.42
C GLY A 98 -3.32 -0.09 -8.01
N ALA A 99 -3.80 1.16 -7.99
CA ALA A 99 -5.21 1.45 -7.71
C ALA A 99 -6.15 0.86 -8.77
N ALA A 100 -5.76 0.86 -10.04
CA ALA A 100 -6.53 0.24 -11.12
C ALA A 100 -6.60 -1.28 -10.95
N THR A 101 -5.45 -1.94 -10.73
CA THR A 101 -5.39 -3.40 -10.50
C THR A 101 -6.23 -3.83 -9.30
N ILE A 102 -6.18 -3.09 -8.19
CA ILE A 102 -7.01 -3.40 -7.02
C ILE A 102 -8.50 -3.16 -7.30
N LYS A 103 -8.86 -2.16 -8.11
CA LYS A 103 -10.27 -1.90 -8.47
C LYS A 103 -10.88 -3.04 -9.29
N GLU A 104 -10.09 -3.69 -10.14
CA GLU A 104 -10.52 -4.90 -10.85
C GLU A 104 -10.76 -6.06 -9.88
N ALA A 105 -9.86 -6.26 -8.91
CA ALA A 105 -9.98 -7.31 -7.90
C ALA A 105 -11.06 -7.03 -6.84
N ALA A 106 -11.37 -5.76 -6.57
CA ALA A 106 -12.35 -5.29 -5.60
C ALA A 106 -13.20 -4.13 -6.17
N PRO A 107 -14.20 -4.43 -7.02
CA PRO A 107 -15.05 -3.43 -7.66
C PRO A 107 -15.77 -2.49 -6.69
N GLN A 108 -16.06 -2.95 -5.47
CA GLN A 108 -16.68 -2.17 -4.39
C GLN A 108 -15.73 -1.21 -3.68
N ALA A 109 -14.42 -1.27 -3.95
CA ALA A 109 -13.45 -0.41 -3.28
C ALA A 109 -13.68 1.07 -3.62
N LEU A 110 -13.62 1.91 -2.58
CA LEU A 110 -13.60 3.37 -2.72
C LEU A 110 -12.20 3.83 -3.13
N LEU A 111 -12.10 4.54 -4.25
CA LEU A 111 -10.86 5.16 -4.72
C LEU A 111 -10.89 6.65 -4.40
N ILE A 112 -9.85 7.11 -3.72
CA ILE A 112 -9.60 8.52 -3.43
C ILE A 112 -8.27 8.86 -4.10
N PHE A 113 -8.30 9.80 -5.04
CA PHE A 113 -7.11 10.32 -5.68
C PHE A 113 -6.74 11.67 -5.07
N LEU A 114 -5.53 11.78 -4.54
CA LEU A 114 -4.98 13.02 -4.02
C LEU A 114 -4.24 13.73 -5.15
N SER A 115 -4.82 14.82 -5.64
CA SER A 115 -4.27 15.65 -6.71
C SER A 115 -3.37 16.75 -6.12
N PRO A 116 -2.26 17.11 -6.79
CA PRO A 116 -1.54 18.34 -6.46
C PRO A 116 -2.44 19.57 -6.74
N PRO A 117 -2.18 20.70 -6.06
CA PRO A 117 -2.92 21.94 -6.28
C PRO A 117 -2.64 22.56 -7.66
N SER A 118 -1.49 22.26 -8.27
CA SER A 118 -1.10 22.68 -9.62
C SER A 118 -0.20 21.61 -10.27
N THR A 119 -0.21 21.56 -11.60
CA THR A 119 0.77 20.85 -12.43
C THR A 119 1.83 21.88 -12.86
N GLU A 120 2.81 22.15 -12.02
CA GLU A 120 4.03 22.85 -12.46
C GLU A 120 5.05 21.86 -13.04
#